data_AF-A0A518AK14-F1
#
_entry.id   AF-A0A518AK14-F1
#
_cell.length_a   1.000
_cell.length_b   1.000
_cell.length_c   1.000
_cell.angle_alpha   90.00
_cell.angle_beta   90.00
_cell.angle_gamma   90.00
#
_symmetry.space_group_name_H-M   'P 1'
#
loop_
_entity.id
_entity.type
_entity.pdbx_description
1 polymer ?
#
loop_
_entity_poly.entity_id
_entity_poly.type
_entity_poly.pdbx_seq_one_letter_code
_entity_poly.pdbx_strand_id
1 'polypeptide(L)'
;MVHRFINLPNRHPQGKETHNMRTYLSTLAVAAALLVPASAFGGFTLSGDIEAIAQPTDATPGATYSTNDNILIWSEGVIDITTAVTVNHDGSEATMQGIAPNGVGSSNNVPTSVSGEYQSYMIHFDTPGSLTYKSATITFDTPILGIAFENPALLATDLSGTTYWNSGDRGLEGGDFIQVTNGGYTLVLDVIGVNGVAIDNIRVLTAVPEMTTILSWAGLAGIGCVLYRRSRK
;
A
#
# COMPACT_ATOMS: atom_id res chain seq x y z
N MET A 1 1.80 0.80 -89.15
CA MET A 1 2.54 -0.41 -88.77
C MET A 1 1.94 -0.95 -87.49
N VAL A 2 1.20 -2.05 -87.64
CA VAL A 2 0.68 -3.03 -86.65
C VAL A 2 0.16 -2.53 -85.29
N HIS A 3 -1.16 -2.37 -85.20
CA HIS A 3 -1.91 -2.42 -83.93
C HIS A 3 -2.02 -3.87 -83.44
N ARG A 4 -1.63 -4.14 -82.19
CA ARG A 4 -1.82 -5.43 -81.51
C ARG A 4 -2.86 -5.24 -80.40
N PHE A 5 -4.07 -5.74 -80.63
CA PHE A 5 -5.10 -5.86 -79.60
C PHE A 5 -4.86 -7.18 -78.84
N ILE A 6 -4.70 -7.09 -77.52
CA ILE A 6 -4.64 -8.26 -76.63
C ILE A 6 -6.06 -8.47 -76.09
N ASN A 7 -6.68 -9.58 -76.49
CA ASN A 7 -8.00 -9.98 -76.04
C ASN A 7 -7.84 -10.76 -74.73
N LEU A 8 -8.32 -10.21 -73.61
CA LEU A 8 -8.29 -10.90 -72.31
C LEU A 8 -9.57 -11.74 -72.13
N PRO A 9 -9.45 -13.00 -71.66
CA PRO A 9 -10.61 -13.86 -71.47
C PRO A 9 -11.45 -13.44 -70.27
N ASN A 10 -12.75 -13.42 -70.52
CA ASN A 10 -13.86 -13.16 -69.61
C ASN A 10 -13.86 -14.19 -68.47
N ARG A 11 -13.53 -13.76 -67.23
CA ARG A 11 -13.65 -14.61 -66.04
C ARG A 11 -15.03 -14.41 -65.42
N HIS A 12 -15.87 -15.45 -65.52
CA HIS A 12 -17.09 -15.57 -64.74
C HIS A 12 -16.79 -15.56 -63.23
N PRO A 13 -17.54 -14.81 -62.41
CA PRO A 13 -17.46 -14.91 -60.96
C PRO A 13 -18.15 -16.20 -60.49
N GLN A 14 -17.35 -17.18 -60.10
CA GLN A 14 -17.76 -18.38 -59.38
C GLN A 14 -17.86 -18.08 -57.88
N GLY A 15 -18.94 -18.55 -57.26
CA GLY A 15 -18.96 -18.90 -55.84
C GLY A 15 -19.24 -17.78 -54.86
N LYS A 16 -20.52 -17.59 -54.52
CA LYS A 16 -20.92 -16.91 -53.29
C LYS A 16 -20.66 -17.86 -52.12
N GLU A 17 -19.45 -17.84 -51.56
CA GLU A 17 -19.16 -18.54 -50.31
C GLU A 17 -19.94 -17.90 -49.17
N THR A 18 -20.97 -18.60 -48.70
CA THR A 18 -21.61 -18.32 -47.41
C THR A 18 -20.64 -18.77 -46.32
N HIS A 19 -19.73 -17.88 -45.90
CA HIS A 19 -18.95 -18.09 -44.69
C HIS A 19 -19.92 -18.13 -43.50
N ASN A 20 -20.15 -19.36 -43.01
CA ASN A 20 -20.78 -19.61 -41.74
C ASN A 20 -19.92 -18.98 -40.64
N MET A 21 -20.29 -17.76 -40.25
CA MET A 21 -19.75 -17.01 -39.13
C MET A 21 -20.26 -17.62 -37.82
N ARG A 22 -19.95 -18.89 -37.58
CA ARG A 22 -20.15 -19.57 -36.32
C ARG A 22 -18.80 -20.15 -35.92
N THR A 23 -18.35 -19.83 -34.71
CA THR A 23 -17.19 -20.44 -34.01
C THR A 23 -15.84 -19.70 -34.08
N TYR A 24 -15.79 -18.41 -33.75
CA TYR A 24 -14.52 -17.76 -33.31
C TYR A 24 -14.70 -16.78 -32.13
N LEU A 25 -15.73 -16.98 -31.30
CA LEU A 25 -16.04 -16.09 -30.17
C LEU A 25 -15.57 -16.65 -28.81
N SER A 26 -14.93 -17.82 -28.78
CA SER A 26 -14.59 -18.53 -27.52
C SER A 26 -13.16 -18.31 -27.02
N THR A 27 -12.29 -17.63 -27.79
CA THR A 27 -10.84 -17.57 -27.51
C THR A 27 -10.31 -16.21 -27.07
N LEU A 28 -11.18 -15.20 -26.87
CA LEU A 28 -10.77 -13.86 -26.44
C LEU A 28 -10.94 -13.57 -24.93
N ALA A 29 -11.28 -14.57 -24.12
CA ALA A 29 -11.58 -14.39 -22.69
C ALA A 29 -10.47 -14.87 -21.72
N VAL A 30 -9.34 -15.38 -22.21
CA VAL A 30 -8.32 -16.02 -21.35
C VAL A 30 -7.02 -15.20 -21.23
N ALA A 31 -6.87 -14.09 -21.96
CA ALA A 31 -5.64 -13.28 -21.95
C ALA A 31 -5.62 -12.11 -20.94
N ALA A 32 -6.63 -11.97 -20.07
CA ALA A 32 -6.70 -10.90 -19.08
C ALA A 32 -6.25 -11.33 -17.65
N ALA A 33 -5.75 -12.55 -17.50
CA ALA A 33 -5.19 -13.06 -16.24
C ALA A 33 -3.65 -13.13 -16.29
N LEU A 34 -3.01 -12.17 -16.98
CA LEU A 34 -1.65 -11.81 -16.62
C LEU A 34 -1.74 -11.22 -15.21
N LEU A 35 -1.62 -12.14 -14.24
CA LEU A 35 -1.31 -11.91 -12.85
C LEU A 35 -0.02 -11.11 -12.80
N VAL A 36 -0.10 -9.81 -13.07
CA VAL A 36 0.72 -8.88 -12.33
C VAL A 36 0.31 -9.19 -10.89
N PRO A 37 1.22 -9.63 -10.00
CA PRO A 37 0.89 -9.65 -8.58
C PRO A 37 0.39 -8.23 -8.31
N ALA A 38 -0.92 -8.08 -8.13
CA ALA A 38 -1.50 -6.83 -7.70
C ALA A 38 -0.72 -6.54 -6.43
N SER A 39 0.15 -5.54 -6.55
CA SER A 39 1.16 -5.20 -5.58
C SER A 39 0.51 -5.30 -4.22
N ALA A 40 1.13 -6.05 -3.30
CA ALA A 40 0.69 -6.23 -1.92
C ALA A 40 0.72 -4.91 -1.10
N PHE A 41 0.62 -3.77 -1.78
CA PHE A 41 0.65 -2.38 -1.33
C PHE A 41 -0.68 -1.68 -1.64
N GLY A 42 -1.80 -2.41 -1.70
CA GLY A 42 -3.12 -1.77 -1.71
C GLY A 42 -3.38 -1.11 -0.36
N GLY A 43 -4.05 0.04 -0.35
CA GLY A 43 -4.45 0.74 0.87
C GLY A 43 -3.78 2.09 1.13
N PHE A 44 -2.84 2.51 0.28
CA PHE A 44 -2.25 3.86 0.35
C PHE A 44 -1.65 4.34 -0.98
N THR A 45 -1.44 5.65 -1.08
CA THR A 45 -0.66 6.33 -2.13
C THR A 45 0.51 7.09 -1.52
N LEU A 46 1.61 7.18 -2.26
CA LEU A 46 2.88 7.75 -1.80
C LEU A 46 3.30 8.97 -2.65
N SER A 47 3.96 9.93 -2.00
CA SER A 47 4.65 11.04 -2.65
C SER A 47 5.86 11.48 -1.81
N GLY A 48 6.93 11.95 -2.46
CA GLY A 48 8.16 12.40 -1.80
C GLY A 48 9.24 11.32 -1.71
N ASP A 49 10.11 11.42 -0.70
CA ASP A 49 11.28 10.56 -0.47
C ASP A 49 10.90 9.24 0.21
N ILE A 50 9.94 8.51 -0.36
CA ILE A 50 9.38 7.29 0.23
C ILE A 50 9.23 6.16 -0.80
N GLU A 51 9.51 4.95 -0.35
CA GLU A 51 9.41 3.73 -1.15
C GLU A 51 8.65 2.63 -0.41
N ALA A 52 7.71 1.99 -1.10
CA ALA A 52 7.04 0.80 -0.59
C ALA A 52 7.90 -0.44 -0.84
N ILE A 53 8.19 -1.22 0.22
CA ILE A 53 8.97 -2.46 0.15
C ILE A 53 8.16 -3.64 0.70
N ALA A 54 8.53 -4.87 0.32
CA ALA A 54 7.95 -6.05 0.93
C ALA A 54 8.30 -6.09 2.42
N GLN A 55 7.40 -6.62 3.26
CA GLN A 55 7.64 -6.77 4.69
C GLN A 55 8.95 -7.54 4.93
N PRO A 56 9.94 -6.93 5.62
CA PRO A 56 11.20 -7.59 5.89
C PRO A 56 11.04 -8.63 7.00
N THR A 57 11.88 -9.68 6.98
CA THR A 57 11.93 -10.67 8.07
C THR A 57 12.69 -10.18 9.30
N ASP A 58 13.57 -9.20 9.12
CA ASP A 58 14.43 -8.64 10.16
C ASP A 58 14.55 -7.14 9.95
N ALA A 59 14.12 -6.39 10.96
CA ALA A 59 14.05 -4.94 11.02
C ALA A 59 14.97 -4.30 12.06
N THR A 60 16.08 -4.97 12.35
CA THR A 60 17.12 -4.49 13.28
C THR A 60 18.18 -3.62 12.57
N PRO A 61 18.98 -2.81 13.30
CA PRO A 61 20.02 -1.97 12.72
C PRO A 61 21.01 -2.80 11.90
N GLY A 62 21.34 -2.30 10.71
CA GLY A 62 22.24 -2.99 9.79
C GLY A 62 21.57 -4.09 8.96
N ALA A 63 20.25 -4.27 9.07
CA ALA A 63 19.49 -5.08 8.12
C ALA A 63 19.68 -4.54 6.69
N THR A 64 19.57 -5.43 5.69
CA THR A 64 19.89 -5.08 4.29
C THR A 64 19.06 -3.89 3.76
N TYR A 65 17.80 -3.79 4.17
CA TYR A 65 16.93 -2.72 3.70
C TYR A 65 17.28 -1.37 4.34
N SER A 66 17.95 -1.33 5.49
CA SER A 66 18.39 -0.10 6.15
C SER A 66 19.48 0.64 5.35
N THR A 67 20.01 0.05 4.28
CA THR A 67 20.97 0.73 3.38
C THR A 67 20.31 1.62 2.32
N ASN A 68 18.98 1.65 2.24
CA ASN A 68 18.24 2.48 1.30
C ASN A 68 18.13 3.92 1.83
N ASP A 69 18.39 4.91 0.98
CA ASP A 69 18.38 6.35 1.31
C ASP A 69 16.96 6.96 1.32
N ASN A 70 15.92 6.15 1.09
CA ASN A 70 14.53 6.57 1.15
C ASN A 70 13.89 6.22 2.50
N ILE A 71 12.82 6.93 2.85
CA ILE A 71 11.86 6.45 3.85
C ILE A 71 11.23 5.17 3.29
N LEU A 72 11.13 4.15 4.11
CA LEU A 72 10.57 2.87 3.72
C LEU A 72 9.21 2.68 4.38
N ILE A 73 8.27 2.12 3.63
CA ILE A 73 6.98 1.69 4.17
C ILE A 73 6.69 0.26 3.72
N TRP A 74 6.14 -0.55 4.61
CA TRP A 74 5.56 -1.83 4.26
C TRP A 74 4.23 -2.06 4.96
N SER A 75 3.35 -2.80 4.30
CA SER A 75 2.18 -3.37 4.95
C SER A 75 2.62 -4.54 5.83
N GLU A 76 2.15 -4.56 7.07
CA GLU A 76 2.28 -5.72 7.96
C GLU A 76 1.02 -6.62 7.89
N GLY A 77 0.08 -6.30 6.98
CA GLY A 77 -1.19 -6.99 6.85
C GLY A 77 -2.23 -6.60 7.91
N VAL A 78 -3.29 -7.39 7.99
CA VAL A 78 -4.31 -7.27 9.03
C VAL A 78 -3.77 -7.90 10.32
N ILE A 79 -3.83 -7.14 11.40
CA ILE A 79 -3.38 -7.53 12.73
C ILE A 79 -4.56 -7.56 13.69
N ASP A 80 -4.52 -8.42 14.71
CA ASP A 80 -5.53 -8.48 15.77
C ASP A 80 -4.88 -8.16 17.13
N ILE A 81 -5.22 -6.99 17.67
CA ILE A 81 -4.77 -6.52 18.98
C ILE A 81 -5.76 -7.05 20.03
N THR A 82 -5.52 -8.27 20.50
CA THR A 82 -6.40 -8.99 21.43
C THR A 82 -6.42 -8.41 22.85
N THR A 83 -5.30 -7.81 23.28
CA THR A 83 -5.20 -7.08 24.55
C THR A 83 -5.02 -5.62 24.22
N ALA A 84 -5.86 -4.76 24.78
CA ALA A 84 -5.81 -3.34 24.48
C ALA A 84 -4.43 -2.75 24.79
N VAL A 85 -3.86 -2.02 23.84
CA VAL A 85 -2.56 -1.34 23.98
C VAL A 85 -2.75 0.16 23.79
N THR A 86 -1.96 0.96 24.52
CA THR A 86 -1.94 2.41 24.34
C THR A 86 -0.95 2.79 23.25
N VAL A 87 -1.44 3.47 22.21
CA VAL A 87 -0.62 4.09 21.17
C VAL A 87 -0.49 5.59 21.43
N ASN A 88 0.48 6.24 20.77
CA ASN A 88 0.84 7.63 21.03
C ASN A 88 -0.21 8.64 20.54
N HIS A 89 -0.93 8.32 19.47
CA HIS A 89 -1.95 9.20 18.87
C HIS A 89 -3.14 8.42 18.30
N ASP A 90 -4.30 9.07 18.26
CA ASP A 90 -5.59 8.51 17.84
C ASP A 90 -5.94 8.71 16.35
N GLY A 91 -4.98 9.17 15.54
CA GLY A 91 -5.20 9.49 14.13
C GLY A 91 -6.02 10.77 13.86
N SER A 92 -6.39 11.56 14.87
CA SER A 92 -6.97 12.90 14.63
C SER A 92 -5.93 13.87 14.04
N GLU A 93 -6.38 14.97 13.42
CA GLU A 93 -5.47 15.94 12.81
C GLU A 93 -4.61 16.65 13.87
N ALA A 94 -3.29 16.49 13.76
CA ALA A 94 -2.32 17.09 14.65
C ALA A 94 -0.93 17.08 14.00
N THR A 95 -0.05 17.95 14.48
CA THR A 95 1.41 17.85 14.27
C THR A 95 2.01 17.32 15.57
N MET A 96 2.74 16.22 15.46
CA MET A 96 3.49 15.55 16.53
C MET A 96 4.99 15.65 16.22
N GLN A 97 5.81 15.58 17.27
CA GLN A 97 7.26 15.65 17.15
C GLN A 97 7.87 14.51 17.96
N GLY A 98 8.97 13.90 17.50
CA GLY A 98 9.70 12.93 18.33
C GLY A 98 10.18 13.52 19.65
N ILE A 99 10.42 12.66 20.64
CA ILE A 99 10.92 13.08 21.95
C ILE A 99 12.41 13.42 21.81
N ALA A 100 12.78 14.65 22.14
CA ALA A 100 14.20 15.00 22.24
C ALA A 100 14.90 14.15 23.33
N PRO A 101 16.20 13.85 23.22
CA PRO A 101 16.93 13.02 24.19
C PRO A 101 16.86 13.47 25.66
N ASN A 102 16.34 14.68 25.93
CA ASN A 102 16.10 15.25 27.25
C ASN A 102 14.65 15.08 27.77
N GLY A 103 13.80 14.31 27.08
CA GLY A 103 12.47 13.92 27.55
C GLY A 103 11.37 15.00 27.44
N VAL A 104 11.58 16.06 26.65
CA VAL A 104 10.47 16.96 26.29
C VAL A 104 9.58 16.21 25.31
N GLY A 105 8.44 15.73 25.81
CA GLY A 105 7.49 14.95 25.03
C GLY A 105 6.99 15.73 23.81
N SER A 106 6.70 14.98 22.75
CA SER A 106 5.96 15.45 21.57
C SER A 106 4.84 16.42 21.94
N SER A 107 4.78 17.57 21.27
CA SER A 107 3.59 18.41 21.33
C SER A 107 2.42 17.68 20.68
N ASN A 108 1.26 17.63 21.34
CA ASN A 108 0.00 17.09 20.82
C ASN A 108 -0.13 15.56 20.75
N ASN A 109 0.58 14.80 21.59
CA ASN A 109 0.20 13.39 21.79
C ASN A 109 -1.23 13.30 22.33
N VAL A 110 -2.06 12.47 21.68
CA VAL A 110 -3.40 12.11 22.13
C VAL A 110 -3.42 10.59 22.34
N PRO A 111 -2.86 10.10 23.47
CA PRO A 111 -2.76 8.67 23.67
C PRO A 111 -4.13 8.01 23.65
N THR A 112 -4.26 6.90 22.93
CA THR A 112 -5.51 6.15 22.83
C THR A 112 -5.28 4.67 22.99
N SER A 113 -6.29 3.98 23.50
CA SER A 113 -6.29 2.54 23.68
C SER A 113 -6.89 1.88 22.44
N VAL A 114 -6.11 1.06 21.74
CA VAL A 114 -6.55 0.32 20.55
C VAL A 114 -6.69 -1.17 20.85
N SER A 115 -7.69 -1.82 20.26
CA SER A 115 -7.99 -3.24 20.41
C SER A 115 -8.87 -3.73 19.25
N GLY A 116 -8.64 -4.95 18.77
CA GLY A 116 -9.34 -5.53 17.62
C GLY A 116 -8.51 -5.54 16.34
N GLU A 117 -9.20 -5.66 15.21
CA GLU A 117 -8.57 -5.82 13.89
C GLU A 117 -8.21 -4.47 13.26
N TYR A 118 -6.97 -4.35 12.78
CA TYR A 118 -6.46 -3.17 12.08
C TYR A 118 -5.64 -3.59 10.87
N GLN A 119 -5.64 -2.76 9.84
CA GLN A 119 -4.62 -2.84 8.80
C GLN A 119 -3.39 -2.05 9.27
N SER A 120 -2.26 -2.74 9.44
CA SER A 120 -1.03 -2.16 9.99
C SER A 120 -0.02 -1.86 8.89
N TYR A 121 0.67 -0.74 9.05
CA TYR A 121 1.79 -0.33 8.21
C TYR A 121 2.94 0.10 9.09
N MET A 122 4.15 -0.34 8.75
CA MET A 122 5.37 0.14 9.38
C MET A 122 6.06 1.09 8.42
N ILE A 123 6.49 2.21 8.95
CA ILE A 123 7.31 3.21 8.29
C ILE A 123 8.64 3.21 9.02
N HIS A 124 9.73 3.16 8.27
CA HIS A 124 11.08 3.09 8.79
C HIS A 124 11.97 4.08 8.05
N PHE A 125 12.83 4.75 8.79
CA PHE A 125 13.88 5.61 8.23
C PHE A 125 15.04 5.59 9.21
N ASP A 126 16.19 5.09 8.75
CA ASP A 126 17.48 5.22 9.45
C ASP A 126 18.55 4.70 8.48
N THR A 127 18.85 5.50 7.45
CA THR A 127 19.88 5.16 6.47
C THR A 127 21.26 5.48 7.04
N PRO A 128 22.16 4.50 7.27
CA PRO A 128 23.53 4.76 7.70
C PRO A 128 24.27 5.68 6.71
N GLY A 129 24.94 6.74 7.18
CA GLY A 129 25.49 7.79 6.33
C GLY A 129 25.50 9.22 6.92
N SER A 130 25.18 10.20 6.07
CA SER A 130 25.18 11.63 6.41
C SER A 130 23.78 12.11 6.77
N LEU A 131 23.69 13.10 7.67
CA LEU A 131 22.43 13.76 8.03
C LEU A 131 21.79 14.37 6.79
N THR A 132 20.66 13.80 6.36
CA THR A 132 19.88 14.31 5.23
C THR A 132 18.45 14.62 5.68
N TYR A 133 17.89 15.68 5.09
CA TYR A 133 16.47 15.99 5.20
C TYR A 133 15.69 15.09 4.25
N LYS A 134 14.59 14.50 4.71
CA LYS A 134 13.67 13.72 3.88
C LYS A 134 12.25 14.14 4.19
N SER A 135 11.41 14.19 3.15
CA SER A 135 10.00 14.51 3.31
C SER A 135 9.14 13.54 2.52
N ALA A 136 8.03 13.10 3.10
CA ALA A 136 7.12 12.19 2.45
C ALA A 136 5.67 12.43 2.84
N THR A 137 4.77 11.98 1.98
CA THR A 137 3.33 11.97 2.24
C THR A 137 2.78 10.60 1.92
N ILE A 138 2.02 10.05 2.87
CA ILE A 138 1.32 8.79 2.74
C ILE A 138 -0.17 9.09 2.93
N THR A 139 -0.98 8.87 1.90
CA THR A 139 -2.44 8.98 1.99
C THR A 139 -3.02 7.58 1.98
N PHE A 140 -3.69 7.20 3.06
CA PHE A 140 -4.34 5.89 3.21
C PHE A 140 -5.76 5.89 2.61
N ASP A 141 -6.20 4.73 2.14
CA ASP A 141 -7.57 4.54 1.62
C ASP A 141 -8.60 4.47 2.76
N THR A 142 -8.15 4.16 3.97
CA THR A 142 -8.96 4.08 5.20
C THR A 142 -8.43 5.04 6.27
N PRO A 143 -9.28 5.51 7.21
CA PRO A 143 -8.85 6.41 8.27
C PRO A 143 -7.74 5.81 9.13
N ILE A 144 -6.82 6.66 9.58
CA ILE A 144 -5.87 6.37 10.64
C ILE A 144 -6.63 6.33 11.96
N LEU A 145 -6.47 5.23 12.69
CA LEU A 145 -7.12 4.99 13.99
C LEU A 145 -6.12 4.94 15.15
N GLY A 146 -4.83 4.84 14.84
CA GLY A 146 -3.78 4.78 15.83
C GLY A 146 -2.41 4.99 15.21
N ILE A 147 -1.53 5.66 15.93
CA ILE A 147 -0.12 5.83 15.54
C ILE A 147 0.75 5.52 16.75
N ALA A 148 1.65 4.55 16.60
CA ALA A 148 2.72 4.27 17.55
C ALA A 148 4.04 4.75 16.96
N PHE A 149 4.72 5.67 17.62
CA PHE A 149 5.98 6.25 17.15
C PHE A 149 6.99 6.45 18.30
N GLU A 150 6.66 6.00 19.51
CA GLU A 150 7.59 5.97 20.64
C GLU A 150 7.43 4.63 21.38
N ASN A 151 8.46 4.28 22.15
CA ASN A 151 8.33 3.24 23.16
C ASN A 151 7.54 3.75 24.38
N PRO A 152 6.74 2.90 25.04
CA PRO A 152 6.59 1.45 24.82
C PRO A 152 5.54 1.07 23.75
N ALA A 153 4.86 2.02 23.11
CA ALA A 153 3.77 1.73 22.18
C ALA A 153 4.21 0.91 20.96
N LEU A 154 5.40 1.18 20.40
CA LEU A 154 5.97 0.39 19.31
C LEU A 154 6.21 -1.07 19.70
N LEU A 155 6.81 -1.31 20.87
CA LEU A 155 7.03 -2.68 21.38
C LEU A 155 5.71 -3.41 21.65
N ALA A 156 4.72 -2.69 22.20
CA ALA A 156 3.41 -3.27 22.52
C ALA A 156 2.62 -3.68 21.26
N THR A 157 2.97 -3.14 20.10
CA THR A 157 2.28 -3.40 18.83
C THR A 157 3.07 -4.32 17.89
N ASP A 158 4.21 -4.87 18.33
CA ASP A 158 5.04 -5.72 17.49
C ASP A 158 4.37 -7.05 17.14
N LEU A 159 4.63 -7.49 15.91
CA LEU A 159 3.96 -8.61 15.27
C LEU A 159 4.93 -9.75 15.02
N SER A 160 4.39 -10.96 14.93
CA SER A 160 5.14 -12.11 14.44
C SER A 160 5.44 -11.98 12.95
N GLY A 161 6.64 -12.36 12.53
CA GLY A 161 7.05 -12.42 11.12
C GLY A 161 8.14 -11.43 10.73
N THR A 162 8.29 -10.36 11.49
CA THR A 162 9.40 -9.41 11.40
C THR A 162 10.07 -9.31 12.76
N THR A 163 11.39 -9.47 12.80
CA THR A 163 12.16 -9.25 14.03
C THR A 163 12.42 -7.75 14.17
N TYR A 164 11.76 -7.10 15.11
CA TYR A 164 11.97 -5.67 15.36
C TYR A 164 13.08 -5.44 16.39
N TRP A 165 13.74 -4.28 16.29
CA TRP A 165 14.67 -3.85 17.32
C TRP A 165 13.96 -3.61 18.64
N ASN A 166 14.39 -4.33 19.68
CA ASN A 166 13.83 -4.26 21.03
C ASN A 166 14.76 -3.47 21.96
N SER A 167 14.99 -2.20 21.63
CA SER A 167 15.69 -1.22 22.50
C SER A 167 14.76 -0.06 22.81
N GLY A 168 15.09 0.69 23.87
CA GLY A 168 14.47 1.98 24.18
C GLY A 168 14.65 3.03 23.09
N ASP A 169 15.67 2.88 22.25
CA ASP A 169 16.05 3.80 21.16
C ASP A 169 15.27 3.52 19.86
N ARG A 170 14.00 3.10 19.96
CA ARG A 170 13.13 2.86 18.81
C ARG A 170 11.97 3.86 18.82
N GLY A 171 11.77 4.53 17.71
CA GLY A 171 10.74 5.57 17.55
C GLY A 171 11.34 6.89 17.12
N LEU A 172 10.48 7.88 16.89
CA LEU A 172 10.85 9.21 16.41
C LEU A 172 11.81 9.94 17.36
N GLU A 173 12.94 10.40 16.82
CA GLU A 173 13.87 11.28 17.51
C GLU A 173 13.43 12.75 17.53
N GLY A 174 13.96 13.51 18.49
CA GLY A 174 13.69 14.93 18.59
C GLY A 174 14.25 15.71 17.41
N GLY A 175 13.36 16.36 16.67
CA GLY A 175 13.70 17.06 15.42
C GLY A 175 12.90 16.55 14.24
N ASP A 176 12.37 15.34 14.35
CA ASP A 176 11.45 14.75 13.38
C ASP A 176 10.01 15.10 13.68
N PHE A 177 9.25 15.34 12.63
CA PHE A 177 7.84 15.71 12.71
C PHE A 177 6.99 14.75 11.89
N ILE A 178 5.84 14.43 12.45
CA ILE A 178 4.76 13.76 11.74
C ILE A 178 3.50 14.59 11.87
N GLN A 179 2.74 14.70 10.78
CA GLN A 179 1.49 15.43 10.77
C GLN A 179 0.38 14.58 10.18
N VAL A 180 -0.73 14.51 10.89
CA VAL A 180 -1.97 13.93 10.37
C VAL A 180 -2.83 15.04 9.79
N THR A 181 -3.27 14.85 8.56
CA THR A 181 -4.06 15.80 7.78
C THR A 181 -5.17 15.10 6.99
N ASN A 182 -5.97 15.88 6.27
CA ASN A 182 -7.03 15.41 5.38
C ASN A 182 -8.08 14.57 6.16
N GLY A 183 -8.50 15.07 7.33
CA GLY A 183 -9.50 14.41 8.17
C GLY A 183 -9.06 13.06 8.74
N GLY A 184 -7.76 12.85 8.96
CA GLY A 184 -7.23 11.61 9.53
C GLY A 184 -6.82 10.55 8.50
N TYR A 185 -6.61 10.93 7.23
CA TYR A 185 -6.27 9.99 6.15
C TYR A 185 -4.84 10.14 5.64
N THR A 186 -4.17 11.25 5.92
CA THR A 186 -2.86 11.54 5.33
C THR A 186 -1.84 11.80 6.41
N LEU A 187 -0.74 11.03 6.38
CA LEU A 187 0.44 11.25 7.20
C LEU A 187 1.49 11.98 6.36
N VAL A 188 1.92 13.14 6.85
CA VAL A 188 3.06 13.89 6.31
C VAL A 188 4.23 13.67 7.24
N LEU A 189 5.38 13.33 6.67
CA LEU A 189 6.64 13.12 7.36
C LEU A 189 7.59 14.24 6.97
N ASP A 190 8.18 14.88 7.95
CA ASP A 190 9.27 15.84 7.81
C ASP A 190 10.36 15.42 8.80
N VAL A 191 11.36 14.71 8.30
CA VAL A 191 12.37 14.04 9.13
C VAL A 191 13.75 14.62 8.83
N ILE A 192 14.49 14.90 9.90
CA ILE A 192 15.77 15.58 9.89
C ILE A 192 16.78 14.73 10.64
N GLY A 193 17.91 14.45 10.00
CA GLY A 193 19.06 13.92 10.72
C GLY A 193 19.00 12.41 10.98
N VAL A 194 18.34 11.69 10.06
CA VAL A 194 18.45 10.24 9.88
C VAL A 194 19.93 9.84 9.88
N ASN A 195 20.48 9.35 11.00
CA ASN A 195 21.81 8.71 11.16
C ASN A 195 22.25 8.46 12.63
N GLY A 196 21.31 8.03 13.47
CA GLY A 196 21.57 7.75 14.89
C GLY A 196 22.09 6.34 15.16
N VAL A 197 22.19 5.98 16.44
CA VAL A 197 22.20 4.56 16.88
C VAL A 197 20.75 4.08 17.13
N ALA A 198 19.81 5.03 17.20
CA ALA A 198 18.39 4.78 17.30
C ALA A 198 17.82 4.39 15.94
N ILE A 199 16.72 3.67 15.95
CA ILE A 199 15.93 3.40 14.74
C ILE A 199 14.63 4.18 14.83
N ASP A 200 14.41 5.06 13.87
CA ASP A 200 13.11 5.69 13.72
C ASP A 200 12.12 4.75 13.04
N ASN A 201 11.09 4.41 13.78
CA ASN A 201 9.98 3.61 13.29
C ASN A 201 8.67 4.27 13.68
N ILE A 202 7.70 4.21 12.78
CA ILE A 202 6.32 4.60 13.02
C ILE A 202 5.44 3.46 12.56
N ARG A 203 4.58 2.96 13.46
CA ARG A 203 3.50 2.05 13.09
C ARG A 203 2.20 2.83 12.98
N VAL A 204 1.54 2.71 11.84
CA VAL A 204 0.23 3.30 11.57
C VAL A 204 -0.82 2.20 11.52
N LEU A 205 -1.88 2.37 12.29
CA LEU A 205 -3.03 1.49 12.32
C LEU A 205 -4.19 2.18 11.61
N THR A 206 -4.75 1.52 10.60
CA THR A 206 -5.91 2.01 9.85
C THR A 206 -7.07 1.04 9.99
N ALA A 207 -8.28 1.50 9.66
CA ALA A 207 -9.43 0.61 9.59
C ALA A 207 -9.21 -0.50 8.54
N VAL A 208 -9.62 -1.73 8.85
CA VAL A 208 -9.64 -2.82 7.87
C VAL A 208 -10.70 -2.52 6.81
N PRO A 209 -10.37 -2.50 5.51
CA PRO A 209 -11.36 -2.32 4.46
C PRO A 209 -12.44 -3.41 4.55
N GLU A 210 -13.71 -3.01 4.57
CA GLU A 210 -14.80 -3.98 4.51
C GLU A 210 -14.72 -4.78 3.20
N MET A 211 -14.65 -6.12 3.27
CA MET A 211 -14.60 -6.99 2.08
C MET A 211 -15.87 -6.96 1.21
N THR A 212 -16.83 -6.09 1.53
CA THR A 212 -18.21 -6.16 1.04
C THR A 212 -18.35 -5.81 -0.44
N THR A 213 -17.44 -5.05 -1.04
CA THR A 213 -17.62 -4.57 -2.43
C THR A 213 -17.28 -5.62 -3.49
N ILE A 214 -16.20 -6.39 -3.32
CA ILE A 214 -15.72 -7.30 -4.39
C ILE A 214 -16.66 -8.51 -4.56
N LEU A 215 -17.12 -9.10 -3.46
CA LEU A 215 -18.10 -10.19 -3.50
C LEU A 215 -19.46 -9.72 -4.03
N SER A 216 -19.85 -8.47 -3.76
CA SER A 216 -21.09 -7.90 -4.27
C SER A 216 -21.06 -7.73 -5.79
N TRP A 217 -19.97 -7.20 -6.34
CA TRP A 217 -19.83 -7.06 -7.79
C TRP A 217 -19.69 -8.40 -8.50
N ALA A 218 -18.94 -9.35 -7.93
CA ALA A 218 -18.85 -10.71 -8.46
C ALA A 218 -20.21 -11.43 -8.42
N GLY A 219 -20.97 -11.25 -7.33
CA GLY A 219 -22.33 -11.76 -7.20
C GLY A 219 -23.29 -11.17 -8.22
N LEU A 220 -23.27 -9.84 -8.40
CA LEU A 220 -24.12 -9.15 -9.39
C LEU A 220 -23.76 -9.53 -10.82
N ALA A 221 -22.47 -9.63 -11.15
CA ALA A 221 -22.00 -10.09 -12.45
C ALA A 221 -22.44 -11.54 -12.70
N GLY A 222 -22.36 -12.41 -11.69
CA GLY A 222 -22.84 -13.79 -11.74
C GLY A 222 -24.35 -13.88 -12.01
N ILE A 223 -25.16 -13.11 -11.28
CA ILE A 223 -26.62 -13.06 -11.48
C ILE A 223 -26.94 -12.51 -12.88
N GLY A 224 -26.28 -11.43 -13.30
CA GLY A 224 -26.44 -10.86 -14.64
C GLY A 224 -26.17 -11.86 -15.75
N CYS A 225 -25.08 -12.63 -15.64
CA CYS A 225 -24.74 -13.70 -16.58
C CYS A 225 -25.83 -14.81 -16.64
N VAL A 226 -26.36 -15.22 -15.48
CA VAL A 226 -27.41 -16.25 -15.40
C VAL A 226 -28.72 -15.76 -16.02
N LEU A 227 -29.13 -14.52 -15.71
CA LEU A 227 -30.36 -13.92 -16.25
C LEU A 227 -30.26 -13.72 -17.77
N TYR A 228 -29.13 -13.22 -18.26
CA TYR A 228 -28.86 -13.07 -19.70
C TYR A 228 -28.91 -14.42 -20.44
N ARG A 229 -28.41 -15.50 -19.82
CA ARG A 229 -28.49 -16.84 -20.41
C ARG A 229 -29.94 -17.36 -20.49
N ARG A 230 -30.78 -17.03 -19.50
CA ARG A 230 -32.19 -17.45 -19.46
C ARG A 230 -33.06 -16.72 -20.47
N SER A 231 -32.83 -15.43 -20.72
CA SER A 231 -33.65 -14.64 -21.65
C SER A 231 -33.44 -14.97 -23.14
N ARG A 232 -32.43 -15.77 -23.49
CA ARG A 232 -32.13 -16.20 -24.86
C ARG A 232 -32.61 -17.62 -25.20
N LYS A 233 -33.30 -18.30 -24.28
CA LYS A 233 -33.98 -19.57 -24.55
C LYS A 233 -35.46 -19.32 -24.73
#